data_AF-A0A6I3L851-F1
#
_entry.id   AF-A0A6I3L851-F1
#
_cell.length_a   1.000
_cell.length_b   1.000
_cell.length_c   1.000
_cell.angle_alpha   90.00
_cell.angle_beta   90.00
_cell.angle_gamma   90.00
#
_symmetry.space_group_name_H-M   'P 1'
#
loop_
_entity.id
_entity.type
_entity.pdbx_description
1 polymer ?
#
loop_
_entity_poly.entity_id
_entity_poly.type
_entity_poly.pdbx_seq_one_letter_code
_entity_poly.pdbx_strand_id
1 'polypeptide(L)'
;MPNDLPDESNERPAGRRPATDDPHYFGELRRRVLDELSTVRGRVDLANSNLDPTVAKEQLRLAHAGQRLSLLQDNEAWLWENEPNALRQFADGRDIDPAAIDPYIVPVRTTGDANLFRYASLTWSVPVSSGYGRRSRFLVRDRQNGKLIAIFALGDPVIAQSARDSVIGWTTEQRNERLYSVYDAFVLGAVEPYRQLIAGKLVALMSLANETRDFLTQKYRGSVTEIRKEVKDPTPVLITTSSALGRSSIYNRLVYRGQTMFRSVGFTRGYGHFQFSNALFAELLEFVRTHVTETRDAKAASAIYGSGPNWRFRVIRNALKSLDIPDESLQHNVKREVFLAPTASGWDEYLRGETNDYQPFDLPAADIGEFWRERWAVGRAERRPEYARWSHHDHRLTAELTRPTAVAGHTLARHGRVTLGPYSIAVAVSKEQIRGRTPNGEADEGTAIFHKLEGDDLELTFADVRWSNGERELRGWDRHGSGTQYEGIIGRLRLGVHSAQRFRGMSMAEVRLVKPGEGDQAPQVFKTSEMELSAILGFNLAASLDGLTEALIGQRGNLLQETGARKNQLAVVFDDNDLVTPAVVWATTRAIALRLQLDSAAELPRTPAIARRPPKVEEIPDGHYSAFDV
;
A
#
# COMPACT_ATOMS: atom_id res chain seq x y z
N MET A 1 75.10 10.39 30.85
CA MET A 1 75.15 8.95 30.52
C MET A 1 73.84 8.62 29.82
N PRO A 2 73.88 8.41 28.50
CA PRO A 2 72.68 8.30 27.66
C PRO A 2 72.14 6.86 27.69
N ASN A 3 70.84 6.71 27.43
CA ASN A 3 70.30 5.47 26.88
C ASN A 3 69.43 5.87 25.68
N ASP A 4 69.99 5.63 24.50
CA ASP A 4 69.32 5.66 23.20
C ASP A 4 68.39 4.45 23.07
N LEU A 5 67.14 4.69 22.64
CA LEU A 5 66.31 3.74 21.89
C LEU A 5 65.47 4.52 20.86
N PRO A 6 65.14 3.90 19.71
CA PRO A 6 65.13 4.56 18.41
C PRO A 6 63.77 5.16 17.99
N ASP A 7 63.87 6.13 17.08
CA ASP A 7 62.81 6.80 16.33
C ASP A 7 62.15 5.80 15.35
N GLU A 8 60.95 5.32 15.69
CA GLU A 8 60.07 4.62 14.76
C GLU A 8 59.18 5.63 14.05
N SER A 9 59.53 5.84 12.78
CA SER A 9 58.74 6.43 11.72
C SER A 9 57.28 5.93 11.76
N ASN A 10 56.38 6.78 12.25
CA ASN A 10 54.95 6.57 12.09
C ASN A 10 54.50 7.27 10.80
N GLU A 11 54.69 6.60 9.66
CA GLU A 11 53.94 6.92 8.44
C GLU A 11 52.45 6.79 8.77
N ARG A 12 51.83 7.94 9.05
CA ARG A 12 50.37 8.02 9.16
C ARG A 12 49.79 7.67 7.79
N PRO A 13 48.92 6.65 7.66
CA PRO A 13 48.21 6.44 6.42
C PRO A 13 47.37 7.70 6.12
N ALA A 14 47.47 8.16 4.89
CA ALA A 14 46.76 9.32 4.36
C ALA A 14 45.31 9.34 4.83
N GLY A 15 44.87 10.50 5.32
CA GLY A 15 43.57 10.69 5.95
C GLY A 15 42.42 10.12 5.11
N ARG A 16 41.62 9.23 5.71
CA ARG A 16 40.26 8.97 5.25
C ARG A 16 39.50 10.28 5.31
N ARG A 17 39.08 10.79 4.15
CA ARG A 17 38.04 11.82 4.06
C ARG A 17 36.78 11.31 4.77
N PRO A 18 36.00 12.18 5.42
CA PRO A 18 34.70 11.79 5.97
C PRO A 18 33.83 11.21 4.85
N ALA A 19 33.02 10.18 5.16
CA ALA A 19 32.18 9.42 4.22
C ALA A 19 31.07 10.25 3.53
N THR A 20 31.09 11.57 3.70
CA THR A 20 30.03 12.50 3.32
C THR A 20 30.32 13.23 2.01
N ASP A 21 31.56 13.24 1.50
CA ASP A 21 31.91 13.81 0.18
C ASP A 21 32.24 12.75 -0.88
N ASP A 22 31.69 11.53 -0.72
CA ASP A 22 31.91 10.42 -1.64
C ASP A 22 30.99 10.54 -2.88
N PRO A 23 31.53 10.70 -4.10
CA PRO A 23 30.75 10.68 -5.34
C PRO A 23 29.88 9.42 -5.48
N HIS A 24 30.29 8.29 -4.89
CA HIS A 24 29.50 7.06 -4.87
C HIS A 24 28.22 7.21 -4.05
N TYR A 25 28.25 7.92 -2.91
CA TYR A 25 27.07 8.16 -2.08
C TYR A 25 26.01 9.00 -2.80
N PHE A 26 26.42 10.08 -3.47
CA PHE A 26 25.52 10.92 -4.27
C PHE A 26 24.90 10.12 -5.42
N GLY A 27 25.72 9.32 -6.12
CA GLY A 27 25.26 8.45 -7.20
C GLY A 27 24.25 7.40 -6.72
N GLU A 28 24.50 6.79 -5.56
CA GLU A 28 23.60 5.79 -4.97
C GLU A 28 22.27 6.40 -4.50
N LEU A 29 22.30 7.53 -3.79
CA LEU A 29 21.10 8.23 -3.34
C LEU A 29 20.27 8.69 -4.54
N ARG A 30 20.91 9.25 -5.57
CA ARG A 30 20.26 9.62 -6.83
C ARG A 30 19.56 8.43 -7.48
N ARG A 31 20.24 7.27 -7.58
CA ARG A 31 19.67 6.04 -8.15
C ARG A 31 18.44 5.57 -7.39
N ARG A 32 18.49 5.57 -6.05
CA ARG A 32 17.36 5.19 -5.19
C ARG A 32 16.17 6.13 -5.31
N VAL A 33 16.41 7.44 -5.42
CA VAL A 33 15.36 8.43 -5.69
C VAL A 33 14.67 8.15 -7.02
N LEU A 34 15.44 7.92 -8.09
CA LEU A 34 14.88 7.63 -9.41
C LEU A 34 14.09 6.31 -9.43
N ASP A 35 14.53 5.30 -8.69
CA ASP A 35 13.84 4.01 -8.57
C ASP A 35 12.45 4.14 -7.91
N GLU A 36 12.35 4.82 -6.76
CA GLU A 36 11.07 5.06 -6.09
C GLU A 36 10.12 5.92 -6.96
N LEU A 37 10.66 6.96 -7.62
CA LEU A 37 9.90 7.79 -8.56
C LEU A 37 9.33 6.96 -9.73
N SER A 38 10.15 6.09 -10.32
CA SER A 38 9.76 5.25 -11.47
C SER A 38 8.69 4.22 -11.10
N THR A 39 8.80 3.64 -9.90
CA THR A 39 7.88 2.61 -9.40
C THR A 39 6.45 3.14 -9.26
N VAL A 40 6.31 4.36 -8.76
CA VAL A 40 5.00 5.01 -8.64
C VAL A 40 4.53 5.53 -10.00
N ARG A 41 5.44 6.10 -10.81
CA ARG A 41 5.11 6.64 -12.14
C ARG A 41 4.53 5.56 -13.05
N GLY A 42 5.09 4.36 -13.11
CA GLY A 42 4.57 3.28 -13.96
C GLY A 42 3.10 2.90 -13.67
N ARG A 43 2.70 2.92 -12.38
CA ARG A 43 1.30 2.64 -12.00
C ARG A 43 0.36 3.79 -12.33
N VAL A 44 0.81 5.02 -12.14
CA VAL A 44 -0.01 6.19 -12.47
C VAL A 44 -0.15 6.36 -13.98
N ASP A 45 0.90 6.08 -14.75
CA ASP A 45 0.84 6.10 -16.21
C ASP A 45 -0.12 5.04 -16.74
N LEU A 46 -0.09 3.83 -16.16
CA LEU A 46 -1.07 2.79 -16.45
C LEU A 46 -2.49 3.25 -16.09
N ALA A 47 -2.70 3.86 -14.92
CA ALA A 47 -3.99 4.41 -14.50
C ALA A 47 -4.52 5.53 -15.43
N ASN A 48 -3.61 6.31 -16.02
CA ASN A 48 -3.94 7.40 -16.93
C ASN A 48 -4.04 6.96 -18.41
N SER A 49 -3.77 5.70 -18.72
CA SER A 49 -3.99 5.10 -20.04
C SER A 49 -5.49 4.83 -20.30
N ASN A 50 -5.85 4.29 -21.47
CA ASN A 50 -7.24 4.00 -21.85
C ASN A 50 -7.82 2.78 -21.09
N LEU A 51 -7.76 2.78 -19.76
CA LEU A 51 -8.36 1.77 -18.89
C LEU A 51 -9.81 2.12 -18.53
N ASP A 52 -10.57 1.10 -18.13
CA ASP A 52 -11.82 1.29 -17.43
C ASP A 52 -11.60 2.13 -16.14
N PRO A 53 -12.49 3.11 -15.81
CA PRO A 53 -12.33 3.97 -14.64
C PRO A 53 -12.18 3.23 -13.30
N THR A 54 -12.73 2.01 -13.18
CA THR A 54 -12.60 1.18 -11.98
C THR A 54 -11.19 0.65 -11.86
N VAL A 55 -10.65 0.12 -12.97
CA VAL A 55 -9.30 -0.43 -13.06
C VAL A 55 -8.27 0.68 -12.88
N ALA A 56 -8.48 1.84 -13.50
CA ALA A 56 -7.64 3.02 -13.30
C ALA A 56 -7.55 3.43 -11.82
N LYS A 57 -8.69 3.48 -11.11
CA LYS A 57 -8.72 3.78 -9.67
C LYS A 57 -8.00 2.72 -8.84
N GLU A 58 -8.07 1.46 -9.25
CA GLU A 58 -7.36 0.39 -8.56
C GLU A 58 -5.84 0.53 -8.73
N GLN A 59 -5.36 0.85 -9.93
CA GLN A 59 -3.94 1.15 -10.15
C GLN A 59 -3.46 2.33 -9.28
N LEU A 60 -4.29 3.35 -9.10
CA LEU A 60 -3.98 4.45 -8.18
C LEU A 60 -3.97 4.00 -6.70
N ARG A 61 -4.88 3.12 -6.26
CA ARG A 61 -4.84 2.55 -4.89
C ARG A 61 -3.57 1.73 -4.68
N LEU A 62 -3.23 0.91 -5.66
CA LEU A 62 -2.02 0.11 -5.70
C LEU A 62 -0.77 1.00 -5.66
N ALA A 63 -0.76 2.15 -6.31
CA ALA A 63 0.33 3.13 -6.21
C ALA A 63 0.51 3.69 -4.77
N HIS A 64 -0.56 3.73 -3.97
CA HIS A 64 -0.51 4.17 -2.57
C HIS A 64 -0.30 3.02 -1.55
N ALA A 65 -0.33 1.76 -1.99
CA ALA A 65 -0.31 0.60 -1.09
C ALA A 65 0.94 0.52 -0.21
N GLY A 66 2.13 0.76 -0.78
CA GLY A 66 3.39 0.78 -0.03
C GLY A 66 3.42 1.85 1.06
N GLN A 67 2.93 3.06 0.73
CA GLN A 67 2.82 4.16 1.68
C GLN A 67 1.82 3.84 2.80
N ARG A 68 0.68 3.25 2.46
CA ARG A 68 -0.33 2.83 3.45
C ARG A 68 0.24 1.79 4.41
N LEU A 69 0.95 0.78 3.90
CA LEU A 69 1.56 -0.22 4.77
C LEU A 69 2.60 0.39 5.70
N SER A 70 3.51 1.23 5.17
CA SER A 70 4.50 1.92 6.01
C SER A 70 3.80 2.70 7.13
N LEU A 71 2.69 3.37 6.80
CA LEU A 71 1.89 4.06 7.82
C LEU A 71 1.31 3.09 8.86
N LEU A 72 0.79 1.93 8.46
CA LEU A 72 0.29 0.92 9.41
C LEU A 72 1.42 0.40 10.31
N GLN A 73 2.60 0.12 9.75
CA GLN A 73 3.79 -0.34 10.49
C GLN A 73 4.27 0.70 11.49
N ASP A 74 4.34 1.98 11.09
CA ASP A 74 4.68 3.11 11.97
C ASP A 74 3.67 3.26 13.14
N ASN A 75 2.47 2.68 13.00
CA ASN A 75 1.38 2.74 13.98
C ASN A 75 1.13 1.39 14.67
N GLU A 76 1.98 0.38 14.48
CA GLU A 76 1.74 -1.00 14.91
C GLU A 76 1.40 -1.11 16.41
N ALA A 77 2.26 -0.61 17.29
CA ALA A 77 2.05 -0.69 18.73
C ALA A 77 0.73 -0.02 19.16
N TRP A 78 0.43 1.13 18.56
CA TRP A 78 -0.80 1.87 18.83
C TRP A 78 -2.05 1.13 18.31
N LEU A 79 -1.95 0.45 17.16
CA LEU A 79 -3.02 -0.36 16.58
C LEU A 79 -3.36 -1.54 17.49
N TRP A 80 -2.35 -2.31 17.93
CA TRP A 80 -2.58 -3.44 18.84
C TRP A 80 -3.28 -3.01 20.15
N GLU A 81 -2.92 -1.85 20.69
CA GLU A 81 -3.53 -1.32 21.91
C GLU A 81 -4.99 -0.84 21.70
N ASN A 82 -5.27 -0.16 20.58
CA ASN A 82 -6.52 0.58 20.41
C ASN A 82 -7.56 -0.14 19.54
N GLU A 83 -7.15 -1.09 18.71
CA GLU A 83 -8.02 -1.77 17.73
C GLU A 83 -9.22 -2.48 18.36
N PRO A 84 -9.10 -3.25 19.46
CA PRO A 84 -10.26 -3.93 20.05
C PRO A 84 -11.37 -2.96 20.45
N ASN A 85 -11.00 -1.76 20.94
CA ASN A 85 -11.99 -0.75 21.29
C ASN A 85 -12.55 -0.03 20.06
N ALA A 86 -11.69 0.28 19.08
CA ALA A 86 -12.10 0.93 17.85
C ALA A 86 -13.08 0.07 17.05
N LEU A 87 -12.81 -1.23 16.88
CA LEU A 87 -13.66 -2.17 16.14
C LEU A 87 -15.10 -2.22 16.68
N ARG A 88 -15.30 -2.12 18.01
CA ARG A 88 -16.63 -2.07 18.63
C ARG A 88 -17.46 -0.86 18.20
N GLN A 89 -16.83 0.19 17.68
CA GLN A 89 -17.49 1.41 17.23
C GLN A 89 -17.97 1.31 15.77
N PHE A 90 -17.52 0.30 15.02
CA PHE A 90 -18.01 0.01 13.67
C PHE A 90 -19.26 -0.89 13.76
N ALA A 91 -20.12 -0.81 12.74
CA ALA A 91 -21.35 -1.61 12.68
C ALA A 91 -21.10 -2.95 11.98
N ASP A 92 -21.77 -4.00 12.46
CA ASP A 92 -22.08 -5.14 11.62
C ASP A 92 -23.23 -4.78 10.68
N GLY A 93 -23.19 -5.28 9.45
CA GLY A 93 -24.21 -5.00 8.45
C GLY A 93 -25.63 -5.37 8.88
N ARG A 94 -25.74 -6.42 9.70
CA ARG A 94 -27.02 -6.94 10.22
C ARG A 94 -27.65 -6.05 11.30
N ASP A 95 -26.86 -5.18 11.92
CA ASP A 95 -27.32 -4.27 12.98
C ASP A 95 -27.89 -2.96 12.43
N ILE A 96 -27.89 -2.80 11.10
CA ILE A 96 -28.37 -1.60 10.42
C ILE A 96 -29.76 -1.87 9.87
N ASP A 97 -30.72 -1.05 10.31
CA ASP A 97 -32.02 -0.95 9.67
C ASP A 97 -31.99 0.32 8.81
N PRO A 98 -31.90 0.20 7.47
CA PRO A 98 -31.80 1.35 6.57
C PRO A 98 -32.90 2.39 6.75
N ALA A 99 -34.11 1.97 7.13
CA ALA A 99 -35.24 2.86 7.32
C ALA A 99 -35.18 3.63 8.66
N ALA A 100 -34.42 3.14 9.63
CA ALA A 100 -34.28 3.72 10.96
C ALA A 100 -32.95 4.46 11.18
N ILE A 101 -32.05 4.50 10.19
CA ILE A 101 -30.77 5.23 10.29
C ILE A 101 -31.05 6.71 10.66
N ASP A 102 -30.41 7.19 11.72
CA ASP A 102 -30.52 8.56 12.22
C ASP A 102 -29.13 9.19 12.42
N PRO A 103 -28.54 9.78 11.36
CA PRO A 103 -27.19 10.32 11.42
C PRO A 103 -27.10 11.62 12.23
N TYR A 104 -26.07 11.74 13.07
CA TYR A 104 -25.75 12.99 13.77
C TYR A 104 -24.24 13.26 13.84
N ILE A 105 -23.88 14.55 13.93
CA ILE A 105 -22.49 15.02 13.94
C ILE A 105 -21.96 15.08 15.38
N VAL A 106 -20.77 14.53 15.59
CA VAL A 106 -20.05 14.58 16.86
C VAL A 106 -18.67 15.22 16.64
N PRO A 107 -18.42 16.44 17.14
CA PRO A 107 -17.08 16.99 17.14
C PRO A 107 -16.14 16.14 18.00
N VAL A 108 -14.96 15.84 17.48
CA VAL A 108 -13.93 15.09 18.21
C VAL A 108 -13.41 15.93 19.37
N ARG A 109 -13.71 15.52 20.60
CA ARG A 109 -13.33 16.24 21.83
C ARG A 109 -12.55 15.38 22.80
N THR A 110 -12.80 14.08 22.82
CA THR A 110 -12.16 13.14 23.76
C THR A 110 -11.01 12.38 23.11
N THR A 111 -10.14 11.79 23.93
CA THR A 111 -9.10 10.86 23.45
C THR A 111 -9.73 9.66 22.74
N GLY A 112 -10.87 9.16 23.23
CA GLY A 112 -11.60 8.07 22.57
C GLY A 112 -12.07 8.44 21.16
N ASP A 113 -12.64 9.64 20.98
CA ASP A 113 -13.04 10.13 19.66
C ASP A 113 -11.83 10.30 18.73
N ALA A 114 -10.73 10.82 19.26
CA ALA A 114 -9.50 11.02 18.50
C ALA A 114 -8.89 9.69 18.05
N ASN A 115 -8.90 8.68 18.92
CA ASN A 115 -8.45 7.33 18.61
C ASN A 115 -9.35 6.68 17.56
N LEU A 116 -10.67 6.80 17.70
CA LEU A 116 -11.61 6.28 16.71
C LEU A 116 -11.44 6.96 15.34
N PHE A 117 -11.29 8.28 15.32
CA PHE A 117 -11.02 9.04 14.10
C PHE A 117 -9.72 8.57 13.43
N ARG A 118 -8.64 8.43 14.21
CA ARG A 118 -7.34 7.94 13.71
C ARG A 118 -7.49 6.54 13.13
N TYR A 119 -8.10 5.61 13.87
CA TYR A 119 -8.31 4.24 13.41
C TYR A 119 -9.11 4.19 12.11
N ALA A 120 -10.25 4.89 12.04
CA ALA A 120 -11.07 4.95 10.84
C ALA A 120 -10.30 5.52 9.63
N SER A 121 -9.45 6.53 9.82
CA SER A 121 -8.63 7.09 8.74
C SER A 121 -7.57 6.12 8.20
N LEU A 122 -7.10 5.17 9.03
CA LEU A 122 -6.13 4.14 8.63
C LEU A 122 -6.74 3.01 7.79
N THR A 123 -8.08 2.88 7.78
CA THR A 123 -8.78 1.90 6.94
C THR A 123 -8.75 2.25 5.44
N TRP A 124 -8.45 3.48 5.07
CA TRP A 124 -8.54 3.94 3.68
C TRP A 124 -7.25 3.71 2.89
N SER A 125 -7.39 3.52 1.58
CA SER A 125 -6.27 3.24 0.67
C SER A 125 -5.32 4.43 0.48
N VAL A 126 -5.80 5.67 0.67
CA VAL A 126 -4.99 6.88 0.52
C VAL A 126 -4.75 7.49 1.91
N PRO A 127 -3.49 7.53 2.38
CA PRO A 127 -3.14 8.12 3.66
C PRO A 127 -3.61 9.58 3.81
N VAL A 128 -4.10 9.91 5.00
CA VAL A 128 -4.50 11.27 5.38
C VAL A 128 -3.29 12.00 5.96
N SER A 129 -3.07 13.25 5.54
CA SER A 129 -1.96 14.06 6.06
C SER A 129 -2.25 14.67 7.43
N SER A 130 -1.22 14.69 8.29
CA SER A 130 -1.16 15.47 9.52
C SER A 130 -0.70 16.90 9.20
N GLY A 131 -1.60 17.74 8.66
CA GLY A 131 -1.32 19.15 8.41
C GLY A 131 -1.30 20.01 9.68
N TYR A 132 -0.97 21.29 9.52
CA TYR A 132 -0.95 22.31 10.58
C TYR A 132 -2.04 23.37 10.34
N GLY A 133 -2.27 24.27 11.30
CA GLY A 133 -3.28 25.34 11.22
C GLY A 133 -4.62 24.97 11.86
N ARG A 134 -5.69 25.69 11.51
CA ARG A 134 -7.06 25.38 11.95
C ARG A 134 -7.41 23.97 11.46
N ARG A 135 -7.73 23.08 12.39
CA ARG A 135 -8.20 21.73 12.11
C ARG A 135 -9.28 21.33 13.09
N SER A 136 -10.39 20.86 12.56
CA SER A 136 -11.52 20.34 13.32
C SER A 136 -11.91 19.01 12.72
N ARG A 137 -12.02 18.00 13.58
CA ARG A 137 -12.35 16.62 13.23
C ARG A 137 -13.74 16.32 13.76
N PHE A 138 -14.50 15.56 12.99
CA PHE A 138 -15.86 15.21 13.29
C PHE A 138 -16.08 13.73 12.97
N LEU A 139 -16.87 13.08 13.82
CA LEU A 139 -17.46 11.78 13.57
C LEU A 139 -18.90 12.01 13.13
N VAL A 140 -19.40 11.16 12.23
CA VAL A 140 -20.84 11.02 11.98
C VAL A 140 -21.25 9.67 12.54
N ARG A 141 -22.22 9.66 13.44
CA ARG A 141 -22.70 8.44 14.10
C ARG A 141 -24.16 8.22 13.80
N ASP A 142 -24.57 6.97 13.85
CA ASP A 142 -25.96 6.58 13.77
C ASP A 142 -26.55 6.52 15.17
N ARG A 143 -27.65 7.22 15.43
CA ARG A 143 -28.35 7.13 16.71
C ARG A 143 -29.07 5.79 16.89
N GLN A 144 -29.43 5.12 15.78
CA GLN A 144 -30.11 3.83 15.80
C GLN A 144 -29.33 2.76 16.55
N ASN A 145 -28.04 2.61 16.23
CA ASN A 145 -27.17 1.56 16.78
C ASN A 145 -25.93 2.12 17.50
N GLY A 146 -25.79 3.45 17.55
CA GLY A 146 -24.67 4.13 18.16
C GLY A 146 -23.35 4.01 17.39
N LYS A 147 -23.30 3.42 16.19
CA LYS A 147 -22.06 3.11 15.47
C LYS A 147 -21.59 4.25 14.57
N LEU A 148 -20.33 4.17 14.17
CA LEU A 148 -19.67 5.12 13.28
C LEU A 148 -20.19 4.94 11.83
N ILE A 149 -20.77 6.00 11.27
CA ILE A 149 -21.13 6.09 9.85
C ILE A 149 -19.92 6.54 9.04
N ALA A 150 -19.21 7.54 9.55
CA ALA A 150 -18.18 8.23 8.79
C ALA A 150 -17.31 9.16 9.63
N ILE A 151 -16.25 9.66 9.01
CA ILE A 151 -15.42 10.73 9.56
C ILE A 151 -15.23 11.85 8.53
N PHE A 152 -15.15 13.09 9.01
CA PHE A 152 -14.71 14.21 8.20
C PHE A 152 -13.89 15.21 9.01
N ALA A 153 -13.03 15.96 8.33
CA ALA A 153 -12.25 17.00 8.96
C ALA A 153 -12.07 18.20 8.04
N LEU A 154 -12.22 19.37 8.65
CA LEU A 154 -12.13 20.68 8.02
C LEU A 154 -10.92 21.40 8.56
N GLY A 155 -10.20 22.10 7.70
CA GLY A 155 -9.07 22.90 8.14
C GLY A 155 -8.67 24.00 7.18
N ASP A 156 -7.55 24.64 7.47
CA ASP A 156 -7.05 25.70 6.60
C ASP A 156 -6.82 25.20 5.17
N PRO A 157 -7.28 25.97 4.18
CA PRO A 157 -7.27 25.54 2.80
C PRO A 157 -5.89 25.69 2.17
N VAL A 158 -5.65 24.95 1.08
CA VAL A 158 -4.47 25.17 0.24
C VAL A 158 -4.46 26.62 -0.25
N ILE A 159 -3.37 27.35 0.04
CA ILE A 159 -3.26 28.78 -0.25
C ILE A 159 -3.36 29.06 -1.75
N ALA A 160 -2.56 28.38 -2.56
CA ALA A 160 -2.52 28.56 -4.01
C ALA A 160 -3.17 27.36 -4.71
N GLN A 161 -4.50 27.41 -4.87
CA GLN A 161 -5.25 26.37 -5.58
C GLN A 161 -5.87 27.00 -6.84
N SER A 162 -5.17 26.89 -7.96
CA SER A 162 -5.52 27.61 -9.18
C SER A 162 -6.96 27.41 -9.66
N ALA A 163 -7.53 26.21 -9.49
CA ALA A 163 -8.88 25.91 -9.98
C ALA A 163 -9.98 26.69 -9.24
N ARG A 164 -9.89 26.76 -7.91
CA ARG A 164 -10.72 27.60 -7.03
C ARG A 164 -10.46 29.06 -7.32
N ASP A 165 -9.20 29.45 -7.31
CA ASP A 165 -8.76 30.83 -7.41
C ASP A 165 -9.25 31.49 -8.70
N SER A 166 -9.19 30.77 -9.83
CA SER A 166 -9.68 31.24 -11.13
C SER A 166 -11.20 31.40 -11.18
N VAL A 167 -11.97 30.56 -10.48
CA VAL A 167 -13.43 30.66 -10.46
C VAL A 167 -13.91 31.78 -9.54
N ILE A 168 -13.22 32.02 -8.42
CA ILE A 168 -13.54 33.15 -7.53
C ILE A 168 -13.15 34.48 -8.19
N GLY A 169 -12.03 34.51 -8.92
CA GLY A 169 -11.56 35.72 -9.60
C GLY A 169 -10.86 36.73 -8.69
N TRP A 170 -10.35 36.28 -7.54
CA TRP A 170 -9.69 37.14 -6.56
C TRP A 170 -8.30 37.65 -6.99
N THR A 171 -7.93 38.85 -6.52
CA THR A 171 -6.54 39.33 -6.52
C THR A 171 -5.72 38.67 -5.41
N THR A 172 -4.40 38.88 -5.40
CA THR A 172 -3.53 38.36 -4.32
C THR A 172 -3.91 38.94 -2.96
N GLU A 173 -4.29 40.22 -2.93
CA GLU A 173 -4.69 40.96 -1.74
C GLU A 173 -6.02 40.41 -1.21
N GLN A 174 -7.04 40.31 -2.07
CA GLN A 174 -8.35 39.72 -1.73
C GLN A 174 -8.21 38.30 -1.21
N ARG A 175 -7.36 37.48 -1.85
CA ARG A 175 -7.02 36.14 -1.35
C ARG A 175 -6.49 36.19 0.07
N ASN A 176 -5.45 36.97 0.30
CA ASN A 176 -4.76 36.99 1.58
C ASN A 176 -5.68 37.45 2.72
N GLU A 177 -6.69 38.26 2.41
CA GLU A 177 -7.73 38.70 3.34
C GLU A 177 -8.81 37.63 3.56
N ARG A 178 -9.47 37.18 2.48
CA ARG A 178 -10.71 36.39 2.52
C ARG A 178 -10.52 34.87 2.57
N LEU A 179 -9.31 34.37 2.29
CA LEU A 179 -9.01 32.93 2.37
C LEU A 179 -9.28 32.34 3.76
N TYR A 180 -9.25 33.17 4.81
CA TYR A 180 -9.57 32.73 6.17
C TYR A 180 -11.03 32.27 6.34
N SER A 181 -11.97 32.75 5.53
CA SER A 181 -13.38 32.28 5.54
C SER A 181 -13.60 31.01 4.73
N VAL A 182 -12.54 30.45 4.14
CA VAL A 182 -12.57 29.20 3.36
C VAL A 182 -11.97 28.07 4.21
N TYR A 183 -12.55 26.87 4.12
CA TYR A 183 -12.06 25.66 4.78
C TYR A 183 -11.89 24.52 3.77
N ASP A 184 -10.80 23.76 3.85
CA ASP A 184 -10.65 22.51 3.11
C ASP A 184 -11.19 21.32 3.90
N ALA A 185 -12.10 20.57 3.30
CA ALA A 185 -12.44 19.21 3.73
C ALA A 185 -11.37 18.24 3.23
N PHE A 186 -10.33 18.06 4.04
CA PHE A 186 -9.17 17.21 3.73
C PHE A 186 -9.36 15.75 4.18
N VAL A 187 -10.36 15.47 5.01
CA VAL A 187 -10.91 14.14 5.29
C VAL A 187 -12.40 14.21 5.05
N LEU A 188 -12.93 13.31 4.21
CA LEU A 188 -14.35 13.22 3.93
C LEU A 188 -14.64 11.81 3.41
N GLY A 189 -15.14 10.93 4.27
CA GLY A 189 -15.42 9.56 3.86
C GLY A 189 -16.25 8.77 4.86
N ALA A 190 -17.10 7.91 4.31
CA ALA A 190 -17.86 6.93 5.07
C ALA A 190 -17.06 5.64 5.28
N VAL A 191 -17.32 4.97 6.41
CA VAL A 191 -16.77 3.65 6.70
C VAL A 191 -17.76 2.56 6.30
N GLU A 192 -17.27 1.35 6.09
CA GLU A 192 -18.14 0.20 5.88
C GLU A 192 -18.90 -0.14 7.18
N PRO A 193 -20.15 -0.63 7.08
CA PRO A 193 -20.91 -0.92 5.85
C PRO A 193 -21.69 0.29 5.28
N TYR A 194 -21.78 1.42 5.99
CA TYR A 194 -22.52 2.61 5.54
C TYR A 194 -22.01 3.17 4.20
N ARG A 195 -20.74 2.95 3.88
CA ARG A 195 -20.17 3.27 2.55
C ARG A 195 -20.95 2.61 1.41
N GLN A 196 -21.38 1.34 1.57
CA GLN A 196 -22.19 0.62 0.59
C GLN A 196 -23.59 1.22 0.42
N LEU A 197 -24.10 1.89 1.47
CA LEU A 197 -25.34 2.67 1.49
C LEU A 197 -25.17 4.13 1.00
N ILE A 198 -24.05 4.45 0.35
CA ILE A 198 -23.79 5.78 -0.24
C ILE A 198 -23.66 6.87 0.85
N ALA A 199 -23.24 6.52 2.06
CA ALA A 199 -23.01 7.50 3.12
C ALA A 199 -21.89 8.51 2.79
N GLY A 200 -21.07 8.30 1.75
CA GLY A 200 -20.15 9.33 1.28
C GLY A 200 -20.85 10.65 0.90
N LYS A 201 -22.07 10.58 0.35
CA LYS A 201 -22.87 11.77 0.02
C LYS A 201 -23.44 12.45 1.26
N LEU A 202 -23.90 11.66 2.24
CA LEU A 202 -24.33 12.15 3.55
C LEU A 202 -23.24 13.02 4.18
N VAL A 203 -22.01 12.50 4.23
CA VAL A 203 -20.89 13.15 4.90
C VAL A 203 -20.48 14.45 4.21
N ALA A 204 -20.54 14.47 2.88
CA ALA A 204 -20.29 15.68 2.12
C ALA A 204 -21.31 16.78 2.48
N LEU A 205 -22.61 16.43 2.57
CA LEU A 205 -23.64 17.38 3.00
C LEU A 205 -23.48 17.78 4.48
N MET A 206 -23.17 16.83 5.36
CA MET A 206 -22.92 17.08 6.79
C MET A 206 -21.77 18.05 7.05
N SER A 207 -20.76 18.09 6.17
CA SER A 207 -19.70 19.10 6.27
C SER A 207 -20.22 20.53 6.10
N LEU A 208 -21.36 20.72 5.42
CA LEU A 208 -22.02 22.01 5.21
C LEU A 208 -23.09 22.31 6.26
N ALA A 209 -23.42 21.38 7.15
CA ALA A 209 -24.52 21.49 8.10
C ALA A 209 -24.34 22.64 9.09
N ASN A 210 -25.46 23.16 9.60
CA ASN A 210 -25.49 24.23 10.61
C ASN A 210 -24.56 23.91 11.79
N GLU A 211 -24.67 22.71 12.35
CA GLU A 211 -23.93 22.23 13.50
C GLU A 211 -22.41 22.22 13.27
N THR A 212 -21.99 21.92 12.04
CA THR A 212 -20.57 21.98 11.66
C THR A 212 -20.07 23.42 11.63
N ARG A 213 -20.85 24.32 11.02
CA ARG A 213 -20.48 25.75 10.90
C ARG A 213 -20.48 26.41 12.26
N ASP A 214 -21.51 26.19 13.06
CA ASP A 214 -21.63 26.73 14.43
C ASP A 214 -20.48 26.27 15.30
N PHE A 215 -20.09 24.99 15.22
CA PHE A 215 -18.92 24.49 15.93
C PHE A 215 -17.63 25.20 15.50
N LEU A 216 -17.40 25.37 14.21
CA LEU A 216 -16.21 26.06 13.70
C LEU A 216 -16.18 27.52 14.14
N THR A 217 -17.29 28.23 13.97
CA THR A 217 -17.43 29.63 14.37
C THR A 217 -17.16 29.79 15.86
N GLN A 218 -17.78 28.96 16.70
CA GLN A 218 -17.60 29.03 18.15
C GLN A 218 -16.18 28.66 18.58
N LYS A 219 -15.57 27.63 17.98
CA LYS A 219 -14.22 27.16 18.35
C LYS A 219 -13.14 28.21 18.10
N TYR A 220 -13.27 28.99 17.02
CA TYR A 220 -12.24 29.95 16.61
C TYR A 220 -12.62 31.41 16.90
N ARG A 221 -13.78 31.65 17.49
CA ARG A 221 -14.24 33.00 17.86
C ARG A 221 -13.22 33.69 18.76
N GLY A 222 -12.83 34.93 18.41
CA GLY A 222 -11.89 35.72 19.20
C GLY A 222 -10.45 35.22 19.17
N SER A 223 -10.12 34.19 18.38
CA SER A 223 -8.75 33.69 18.27
C SER A 223 -7.85 34.70 17.54
N VAL A 224 -6.71 35.03 18.13
CA VAL A 224 -5.69 35.89 17.53
C VAL A 224 -4.78 35.06 16.64
N THR A 225 -4.65 35.43 15.37
CA THR A 225 -3.78 34.73 14.41
C THR A 225 -2.30 34.85 14.80
N GLU A 226 -1.55 33.76 14.71
CA GLU A 226 -0.15 33.76 15.15
C GLU A 226 0.76 34.67 14.31
N ILE A 227 0.51 34.75 13.00
CA ILE A 227 1.37 35.47 12.05
C ILE A 227 1.03 36.97 12.02
N ARG A 228 -0.25 37.31 11.85
CA ARG A 228 -0.69 38.70 11.68
C ARG A 228 -1.11 39.38 12.99
N LYS A 229 -1.23 38.62 14.09
CA LYS A 229 -1.66 39.12 15.40
C LYS A 229 -3.01 39.84 15.38
N GLU A 230 -3.89 39.43 14.46
CA GLU A 230 -5.25 39.97 14.31
C GLU A 230 -6.32 38.92 14.64
N VAL A 231 -7.48 39.37 15.11
CA VAL A 231 -8.70 38.55 15.26
C VAL A 231 -9.45 38.56 13.93
N LYS A 232 -9.83 37.39 13.43
CA LYS A 232 -10.57 37.23 12.18
C LYS A 232 -11.93 36.57 12.42
N ASP A 233 -12.89 36.84 11.55
CA ASP A 233 -14.16 36.11 11.52
C ASP A 233 -13.91 34.66 11.06
N PRO A 234 -14.14 33.65 11.93
CA PRO A 234 -13.91 32.26 11.58
C PRO A 234 -15.05 31.61 10.80
N THR A 235 -16.12 32.34 10.48
CA THR A 235 -17.31 31.77 9.87
C THR A 235 -16.98 31.16 8.50
N PRO A 236 -17.27 29.86 8.30
CA PRO A 236 -17.00 29.20 7.02
C PRO A 236 -18.04 29.64 5.99
N VAL A 237 -17.60 30.41 4.99
CA VAL A 237 -18.43 30.87 3.85
C VAL A 237 -18.32 29.92 2.65
N LEU A 238 -17.19 29.19 2.57
CA LEU A 238 -16.93 28.23 1.52
C LEU A 238 -16.16 27.03 2.07
N ILE A 239 -16.64 25.83 1.76
CA ILE A 239 -15.87 24.60 1.93
C ILE A 239 -15.34 24.15 0.57
N THR A 240 -14.06 23.81 0.52
CA THR A 240 -13.43 23.24 -0.67
C THR A 240 -12.98 21.81 -0.40
N THR A 241 -12.95 20.98 -1.44
CA THR A 241 -12.38 19.63 -1.32
C THR A 241 -11.76 19.19 -2.63
N SER A 242 -10.84 18.24 -2.54
CA SER A 242 -10.25 17.58 -3.70
C SER A 242 -10.55 16.09 -3.64
N SER A 243 -10.89 15.50 -4.79
CA SER A 243 -11.06 14.05 -4.90
C SER A 243 -9.78 13.27 -4.58
N ALA A 244 -9.87 12.04 -4.08
CA ALA A 244 -8.69 11.23 -3.80
C ALA A 244 -8.04 10.60 -5.06
N LEU A 245 -8.85 10.02 -5.95
CA LEU A 245 -8.44 9.17 -7.09
C LEU A 245 -9.00 9.69 -8.42
N GLY A 246 -8.78 10.97 -8.73
CA GLY A 246 -9.40 11.64 -9.88
C GLY A 246 -10.91 11.80 -9.72
N ARG A 247 -11.67 11.78 -10.82
CA ARG A 247 -13.11 12.13 -10.83
C ARG A 247 -13.91 11.46 -9.70
N SER A 248 -14.63 12.26 -8.91
CA SER A 248 -15.34 11.78 -7.71
C SER A 248 -16.83 11.53 -7.96
N SER A 249 -17.32 10.30 -7.80
CA SER A 249 -18.75 10.00 -7.88
C SER A 249 -19.55 10.48 -6.65
N ILE A 250 -18.86 10.86 -5.57
CA ILE A 250 -19.48 11.34 -4.33
C ILE A 250 -19.97 12.77 -4.51
N TYR A 251 -19.10 13.65 -5.02
CA TYR A 251 -19.34 15.10 -5.10
C TYR A 251 -20.00 15.51 -6.41
N ASN A 252 -19.77 14.74 -7.48
CA ASN A 252 -20.35 15.03 -8.79
C ASN A 252 -21.88 14.97 -8.72
N ARG A 253 -22.52 16.10 -9.06
CA ARG A 253 -23.99 16.26 -9.05
C ARG A 253 -24.62 15.98 -7.68
N LEU A 254 -23.92 16.35 -6.59
CA LEU A 254 -24.49 16.27 -5.26
C LEU A 254 -25.54 17.38 -5.09
N VAL A 255 -26.81 16.99 -5.25
CA VAL A 255 -27.98 17.87 -5.18
C VAL A 255 -28.73 17.63 -3.87
N TYR A 256 -29.02 18.72 -3.15
CA TYR A 256 -29.86 18.75 -1.95
C TYR A 256 -31.05 19.67 -2.21
N ARG A 257 -32.29 19.18 -2.07
CA ARG A 257 -33.54 19.92 -2.33
C ARG A 257 -33.53 20.79 -3.61
N GLY A 258 -32.98 20.24 -4.71
CA GLY A 258 -32.91 20.92 -6.02
C GLY A 258 -31.68 21.80 -6.24
N GLN A 259 -30.90 22.10 -5.19
CA GLN A 259 -29.68 22.90 -5.29
C GLN A 259 -28.43 22.03 -5.41
N THR A 260 -27.53 22.39 -6.32
CA THR A 260 -26.20 21.75 -6.41
C THR A 260 -25.29 22.26 -5.30
N MET A 261 -24.90 21.36 -4.40
CA MET A 261 -24.12 21.71 -3.20
C MET A 261 -22.61 21.65 -3.44
N PHE A 262 -22.13 20.80 -4.34
CA PHE A 262 -20.71 20.69 -4.70
C PHE A 262 -20.53 20.95 -6.20
N ARG A 263 -19.77 21.99 -6.53
CA ARG A 263 -19.52 22.46 -7.90
C ARG A 263 -18.10 22.08 -8.31
N SER A 264 -17.94 21.27 -9.36
CA SER A 264 -16.63 20.95 -9.92
C SER A 264 -16.06 22.18 -10.63
N VAL A 265 -14.82 22.55 -10.32
CA VAL A 265 -14.15 23.76 -10.85
C VAL A 265 -12.84 23.45 -11.58
N GLY A 266 -12.60 22.18 -11.89
CA GLY A 266 -11.42 21.73 -12.63
C GLY A 266 -10.57 20.76 -11.83
N PHE A 267 -9.29 20.65 -12.20
CA PHE A 267 -8.38 19.63 -11.68
C PHE A 267 -7.06 20.24 -11.18
N THR A 268 -6.45 19.59 -10.20
CA THR A 268 -5.05 19.86 -9.82
C THR A 268 -4.09 19.39 -10.91
N ARG A 269 -2.86 19.93 -10.90
CA ARG A 269 -1.80 19.54 -11.84
C ARG A 269 -1.17 18.17 -11.55
N GLY A 270 -1.40 17.61 -10.35
CA GLY A 270 -0.85 16.31 -9.96
C GLY A 270 0.62 16.34 -9.51
N TYR A 271 0.96 17.29 -8.64
CA TYR A 271 2.25 17.33 -7.94
C TYR A 271 2.10 16.85 -6.49
N GLY A 272 3.07 16.08 -6.01
CA GLY A 272 3.00 15.43 -4.71
C GLY A 272 4.30 14.73 -4.33
N HIS A 273 4.38 14.25 -3.09
CA HIS A 273 5.57 13.58 -2.55
C HIS A 273 5.26 12.18 -2.04
N PHE A 274 4.10 11.61 -2.39
CA PHE A 274 3.73 10.25 -1.98
C PHE A 274 4.55 9.17 -2.69
N GLN A 275 5.33 9.57 -3.70
CA GLN A 275 6.29 8.73 -4.40
C GLN A 275 7.46 8.32 -3.50
N PHE A 276 7.69 9.03 -2.39
CA PHE A 276 8.85 8.84 -1.51
C PHE A 276 8.44 8.09 -0.24
N SER A 277 9.18 7.04 0.08
CA SER A 277 9.09 6.31 1.35
C SER A 277 9.53 7.19 2.53
N ASN A 278 9.09 6.84 3.74
CA ASN A 278 9.53 7.55 4.95
C ASN A 278 11.03 7.41 5.19
N ALA A 279 11.60 6.24 4.87
CA ALA A 279 13.03 5.97 4.95
C ALA A 279 13.83 6.87 4.00
N LEU A 280 13.47 6.86 2.70
CA LEU A 280 14.15 7.72 1.72
C LEU A 280 13.98 9.20 2.06
N PHE A 281 12.80 9.63 2.53
CA PHE A 281 12.61 11.00 2.97
C PHE A 281 13.55 11.39 4.13
N ALA A 282 13.74 10.51 5.12
CA ALA A 282 14.63 10.76 6.25
C ALA A 282 16.08 10.94 5.77
N GLU A 283 16.51 10.13 4.81
CA GLU A 283 17.82 10.25 4.18
C GLU A 283 17.96 11.54 3.37
N LEU A 284 16.95 11.93 2.57
CA LEU A 284 16.96 13.20 1.84
C LEU A 284 16.99 14.40 2.78
N LEU A 285 16.33 14.31 3.93
CA LEU A 285 16.38 15.35 4.96
C LEU A 285 17.79 15.50 5.54
N GLU A 286 18.46 14.38 5.85
CA GLU A 286 19.82 14.40 6.36
C GLU A 286 20.80 14.90 5.30
N PHE A 287 20.65 14.44 4.05
CA PHE A 287 21.41 14.91 2.91
C PHE A 287 21.31 16.43 2.74
N VAL A 288 20.10 17.00 2.78
CA VAL A 288 19.89 18.45 2.67
C VAL A 288 20.56 19.21 3.83
N ARG A 289 20.47 18.68 5.05
CA ARG A 289 21.07 19.30 6.24
C ARG A 289 22.60 19.33 6.18
N THR A 290 23.20 18.29 5.61
CA THR A 290 24.66 18.11 5.60
C THR A 290 25.32 18.73 4.37
N HIS A 291 24.67 18.69 3.20
CA HIS A 291 25.32 19.00 1.91
C HIS A 291 24.75 20.19 1.15
N VAL A 292 23.57 20.69 1.51
CA VAL A 292 22.87 21.73 0.72
C VAL A 292 22.84 23.07 1.43
N THR A 293 22.90 23.10 2.76
CA THR A 293 22.86 24.34 3.54
C THR A 293 24.26 24.69 4.09
N GLU A 294 24.99 25.58 3.41
CA GLU A 294 26.31 26.08 3.84
C GLU A 294 26.26 26.94 5.12
N THR A 295 25.11 27.54 5.40
CA THR A 295 24.79 28.20 6.66
C THR A 295 23.57 27.54 7.28
N ARG A 296 23.48 27.53 8.62
CA ARG A 296 22.26 27.18 9.38
C ARG A 296 21.11 28.17 9.11
N ASP A 297 20.82 28.53 7.86
CA ASP A 297 19.59 29.21 7.50
C ASP A 297 18.43 28.23 7.66
N ALA A 298 17.86 28.31 8.85
CA ALA A 298 16.84 27.47 9.46
C ALA A 298 15.48 27.48 8.75
N LYS A 299 15.41 27.75 7.44
CA LYS A 299 14.18 27.66 6.62
C LYS A 299 14.20 26.52 5.62
N ALA A 300 15.36 26.17 5.04
CA ALA A 300 15.44 25.17 3.97
C ALA A 300 15.10 23.74 4.45
N ALA A 301 15.57 23.35 5.65
CA ALA A 301 15.36 22.03 6.26
C ALA A 301 14.48 22.05 7.52
N SER A 302 13.79 23.17 7.78
CA SER A 302 13.06 23.37 9.02
C SER A 302 11.58 23.02 8.91
N ALA A 303 11.13 22.24 9.89
CA ALA A 303 9.73 21.93 10.16
C ALA A 303 9.05 22.98 11.07
N ILE A 304 9.75 24.07 11.43
CA ILE A 304 9.21 25.11 12.32
C ILE A 304 8.08 25.86 11.60
N TYR A 305 6.94 25.96 12.30
CA TYR A 305 5.76 26.70 11.87
C TYR A 305 6.11 28.15 11.46
N GLY A 306 5.54 28.63 10.35
CA GLY A 306 5.86 29.96 9.79
C GLY A 306 6.97 29.97 8.73
N SER A 307 7.68 28.86 8.52
CA SER A 307 8.73 28.75 7.47
C SER A 307 8.18 28.55 6.05
N GLY A 308 6.86 28.57 5.85
CA GLY A 308 6.18 28.33 4.57
C GLY A 308 5.53 26.93 4.46
N PRO A 309 4.50 26.77 3.61
CA PRO A 309 3.75 25.52 3.50
C PRO A 309 4.59 24.38 2.92
N ASN A 310 4.25 23.15 3.29
CA ASN A 310 4.74 21.90 2.68
C ASN A 310 6.26 21.67 2.82
N TRP A 311 6.76 21.69 4.06
CA TRP A 311 8.19 21.54 4.38
C TRP A 311 8.81 20.26 3.80
N ARG A 312 8.10 19.13 3.78
CA ARG A 312 8.60 17.88 3.18
C ARG A 312 8.88 18.07 1.69
N PHE A 313 7.98 18.73 0.98
CA PHE A 313 8.14 19.03 -0.44
C PHE A 313 9.32 19.96 -0.69
N ARG A 314 9.54 20.95 0.18
CA ARG A 314 10.71 21.84 0.11
C ARG A 314 12.02 21.07 0.31
N VAL A 315 12.09 20.18 1.31
CA VAL A 315 13.25 19.31 1.55
C VAL A 315 13.53 18.46 0.31
N ILE A 316 12.51 17.78 -0.21
CA ILE A 316 12.64 16.94 -1.40
C ILE A 316 13.13 17.77 -2.58
N ARG A 317 12.51 18.93 -2.87
CA ARG A 317 12.95 19.81 -3.98
C ARG A 317 14.41 20.21 -3.87
N ASN A 318 14.85 20.61 -2.67
CA ASN A 318 16.24 20.99 -2.44
C ASN A 318 17.16 19.78 -2.68
N ALA A 319 16.78 18.60 -2.20
CA ALA A 319 17.54 17.38 -2.45
C ALA A 319 17.61 17.02 -3.95
N LEU A 320 16.47 17.05 -4.66
CA LEU A 320 16.40 16.75 -6.10
C LEU A 320 17.29 17.69 -6.92
N LYS A 321 17.25 18.99 -6.61
CA LYS A 321 18.09 19.98 -7.28
C LYS A 321 19.59 19.67 -7.09
N SER A 322 20.00 19.32 -5.88
CA SER A 322 21.39 18.96 -5.58
C SER A 322 21.82 17.60 -6.12
N LEU A 323 20.87 16.70 -6.39
CA LEU A 323 21.09 15.39 -7.02
C LEU A 323 20.95 15.43 -8.55
N ASP A 324 20.80 16.61 -9.15
CA ASP A 324 20.58 16.80 -10.58
C ASP A 324 19.40 15.97 -11.10
N ILE A 325 18.27 16.06 -10.38
CA ILE A 325 16.98 15.47 -10.74
C ILE A 325 15.99 16.63 -10.99
N PRO A 326 15.32 16.68 -12.17
CA PRO A 326 14.37 17.75 -12.49
C PRO A 326 13.16 17.80 -11.54
N ASP A 327 12.66 18.99 -11.20
CA ASP A 327 11.49 19.21 -10.32
C ASP A 327 10.20 18.59 -10.90
N GLU A 328 10.14 18.49 -12.24
CA GLU A 328 9.07 17.83 -13.00
C GLU A 328 8.92 16.35 -12.62
N SER A 329 9.94 15.75 -12.00
CA SER A 329 9.88 14.37 -11.50
C SER A 329 8.84 14.20 -10.38
N LEU A 330 8.52 15.27 -9.64
CA LEU A 330 7.46 15.30 -8.61
C LEU A 330 6.05 15.39 -9.19
N GLN A 331 5.93 15.59 -10.50
CA GLN A 331 4.65 15.53 -11.19
C GLN A 331 4.29 14.07 -11.42
N HIS A 332 3.50 13.53 -10.50
CA HIS A 332 2.99 12.17 -10.56
C HIS A 332 1.73 12.05 -11.44
N ASN A 333 1.18 13.14 -11.98
CA ASN A 333 0.00 13.15 -12.86
C ASN A 333 -1.31 12.55 -12.28
N VAL A 334 -1.40 12.41 -10.97
CA VAL A 334 -2.70 12.11 -10.30
C VAL A 334 -3.45 13.43 -10.14
N LYS A 335 -4.23 13.78 -11.17
CA LYS A 335 -5.02 15.00 -11.21
C LYS A 335 -6.28 14.83 -10.36
N ARG A 336 -6.42 15.63 -9.31
CA ARG A 336 -7.55 15.58 -8.38
C ARG A 336 -8.58 16.63 -8.79
N GLU A 337 -9.83 16.20 -8.95
CA GLU A 337 -10.96 17.10 -9.22
C GLU A 337 -11.21 17.98 -7.98
N VAL A 338 -11.36 19.28 -8.20
CA VAL A 338 -11.55 20.29 -7.16
C VAL A 338 -13.01 20.72 -7.12
N PHE A 339 -13.57 20.82 -5.92
CA PHE A 339 -14.96 21.18 -5.70
C PHE A 339 -15.08 22.39 -4.78
N LEU A 340 -16.01 23.27 -5.12
CA LEU A 340 -16.49 24.37 -4.28
C LEU A 340 -17.85 24.00 -3.70
N ALA A 341 -18.00 24.15 -2.39
CA ALA A 341 -19.22 23.89 -1.67
C ALA A 341 -19.58 25.09 -0.79
N PRO A 342 -20.32 26.07 -1.35
CA PRO A 342 -20.76 27.24 -0.61
C PRO A 342 -21.67 26.87 0.56
N THR A 343 -21.54 27.61 1.66
CA THR A 343 -22.40 27.47 2.85
C THR A 343 -23.44 28.58 2.94
N ALA A 344 -23.44 29.53 2.00
CA ALA A 344 -24.29 30.71 1.98
C ALA A 344 -24.60 31.17 0.54
N SER A 345 -25.70 31.91 0.35
CA SER A 345 -25.89 32.76 -0.83
C SER A 345 -25.08 34.05 -0.69
N GLY A 346 -24.67 34.64 -1.82
CA GLY A 346 -23.75 35.79 -1.85
C GLY A 346 -22.29 35.45 -1.49
N TRP A 347 -21.96 34.16 -1.34
CA TRP A 347 -20.63 33.70 -0.93
C TRP A 347 -19.51 34.19 -1.83
N ASP A 348 -19.76 34.32 -3.14
CA ASP A 348 -18.74 34.67 -4.13
C ASP A 348 -18.47 36.19 -4.15
N GLU A 349 -19.51 37.02 -4.05
CA GLU A 349 -19.40 38.47 -3.89
C GLU A 349 -18.68 38.81 -2.56
N TYR A 350 -19.02 38.09 -1.48
CA TYR A 350 -18.32 38.21 -0.20
C TYR A 350 -16.82 37.87 -0.31
N LEU A 351 -16.47 36.76 -0.98
CA LEU A 351 -15.07 36.35 -1.15
C LEU A 351 -14.28 37.25 -2.09
N ARG A 352 -14.95 37.92 -3.04
CA ARG A 352 -14.35 38.99 -3.87
C ARG A 352 -14.24 40.32 -3.12
N GLY A 353 -14.85 40.45 -1.93
CA GLY A 353 -14.86 41.70 -1.16
C GLY A 353 -15.74 42.78 -1.77
N GLU A 354 -16.68 42.41 -2.64
CA GLU A 354 -17.69 43.30 -3.23
C GLU A 354 -18.76 43.69 -2.19
N THR A 355 -19.00 42.78 -1.24
CA THR A 355 -19.90 42.97 -0.10
C THR A 355 -19.35 42.28 1.15
N ASN A 356 -19.84 42.67 2.32
CA ASN A 356 -19.64 41.91 3.56
C ASN A 356 -20.87 41.09 3.94
N ASP A 357 -21.95 41.19 3.17
CA ASP A 357 -23.20 40.49 3.41
C ASP A 357 -23.22 39.14 2.71
N TYR A 358 -23.67 38.11 3.42
CA TYR A 358 -23.98 36.79 2.88
C TYR A 358 -25.07 36.16 3.74
N GLN A 359 -25.87 35.28 3.17
CA GLN A 359 -26.95 34.61 3.89
C GLN A 359 -26.66 33.11 4.01
N PRO A 360 -26.29 32.60 5.20
CA PRO A 360 -26.04 31.18 5.43
C PRO A 360 -27.25 30.32 5.03
N PHE A 361 -26.98 29.18 4.41
CA PHE A 361 -28.01 28.19 4.12
C PHE A 361 -28.45 27.49 5.40
N ASP A 362 -29.76 27.42 5.64
CA ASP A 362 -30.30 26.62 6.74
C ASP A 362 -30.26 25.12 6.36
N LEU A 363 -29.28 24.42 6.92
CA LEU A 363 -28.97 23.02 6.62
C LEU A 363 -28.82 22.23 7.94
N PRO A 364 -29.91 21.96 8.69
CA PRO A 364 -29.83 21.13 9.89
C PRO A 364 -29.31 19.72 9.56
N ALA A 365 -28.43 19.17 10.40
CA ALA A 365 -27.89 17.82 10.19
C ALA A 365 -29.00 16.77 10.16
N ALA A 366 -30.04 16.94 10.96
CA ALA A 366 -31.22 16.06 10.98
C ALA A 366 -31.91 15.98 9.61
N ASP A 367 -32.23 17.13 9.00
CA ASP A 367 -32.83 17.22 7.66
C ASP A 367 -31.95 16.58 6.59
N ILE A 368 -30.63 16.78 6.67
CA ILE A 368 -29.67 16.17 5.75
C ILE A 368 -29.68 14.64 5.91
N GLY A 369 -29.72 14.15 7.15
CA GLY A 369 -29.78 12.74 7.49
C GLY A 369 -31.02 12.07 6.93
N GLU A 370 -32.18 12.66 7.17
CA GLU A 370 -33.47 12.21 6.63
C GLU A 370 -33.48 12.20 5.09
N PHE A 371 -33.08 13.32 4.47
CA PHE A 371 -33.01 13.42 3.02
C PHE A 371 -32.12 12.34 2.41
N TRP A 372 -30.93 12.10 2.99
CA TRP A 372 -30.03 11.06 2.50
C TRP A 372 -30.63 9.66 2.67
N ARG A 373 -31.25 9.40 3.82
CA ARG A 373 -31.86 8.10 4.14
C ARG A 373 -32.92 7.73 3.10
N GLU A 374 -33.88 8.61 2.89
CA GLU A 374 -34.99 8.41 1.98
C GLU A 374 -34.54 8.37 0.52
N ARG A 375 -33.68 9.31 0.12
CA ARG A 375 -33.27 9.45 -1.28
C ARG A 375 -32.31 8.36 -1.74
N TRP A 376 -31.43 7.90 -0.86
CA TRP A 376 -30.32 7.03 -1.24
C TRP A 376 -30.21 5.76 -0.41
N ALA A 377 -30.23 5.83 0.92
CA ALA A 377 -29.88 4.68 1.75
C ALA A 377 -30.88 3.51 1.62
N VAL A 378 -32.18 3.78 1.80
CA VAL A 378 -33.25 2.76 1.77
C VAL A 378 -33.29 2.06 0.40
N GLY A 379 -33.50 2.83 -0.67
CA GLY A 379 -33.55 2.25 -2.02
C GLY A 379 -32.22 1.64 -2.47
N ARG A 380 -31.08 2.01 -1.86
CA ARG A 380 -29.79 1.34 -2.13
C ARG A 380 -29.73 -0.02 -1.43
N ALA A 381 -30.13 -0.09 -0.17
CA ALA A 381 -30.16 -1.32 0.61
C ALA A 381 -31.02 -2.40 -0.06
N GLU A 382 -32.20 -2.02 -0.58
CA GLU A 382 -33.10 -2.93 -1.31
C GLU A 382 -32.45 -3.49 -2.59
N ARG A 383 -31.77 -2.64 -3.37
CA ARG A 383 -31.14 -3.03 -4.64
C ARG A 383 -29.80 -3.75 -4.46
N ARG A 384 -29.16 -3.59 -3.30
CA ARG A 384 -27.82 -4.10 -2.96
C ARG A 384 -27.77 -4.47 -1.48
N PRO A 385 -28.32 -5.65 -1.11
CA PRO A 385 -28.40 -6.09 0.28
C PRO A 385 -27.06 -6.62 0.83
N GLU A 386 -25.97 -6.59 0.04
CA GLU A 386 -24.67 -7.14 0.43
C GLU A 386 -24.05 -6.43 1.64
N TYR A 387 -24.45 -5.18 1.92
CA TYR A 387 -24.01 -4.44 3.11
C TYR A 387 -24.31 -5.23 4.39
N ALA A 388 -25.40 -6.00 4.42
CA ALA A 388 -25.82 -6.79 5.56
C ALA A 388 -24.84 -7.93 5.91
N ARG A 389 -23.97 -8.33 4.96
CA ARG A 389 -22.97 -9.39 5.18
C ARG A 389 -21.67 -8.88 5.79
N TRP A 390 -21.50 -7.56 5.88
CA TRP A 390 -20.27 -6.97 6.40
C TRP A 390 -20.13 -7.24 7.90
N SER A 391 -18.94 -7.66 8.31
CA SER A 391 -18.56 -7.78 9.71
C SER A 391 -17.71 -6.59 10.12
N HIS A 392 -17.94 -6.05 11.31
CA HIS A 392 -17.07 -5.01 11.84
C HIS A 392 -15.60 -5.51 11.99
N HIS A 393 -15.39 -6.83 12.11
CA HIS A 393 -14.04 -7.43 12.09
C HIS A 393 -13.32 -7.33 10.74
N ASP A 394 -14.02 -7.06 9.63
CA ASP A 394 -13.41 -6.81 8.33
C ASP A 394 -12.59 -5.50 8.31
N HIS A 395 -12.76 -4.64 9.33
CA HIS A 395 -11.94 -3.44 9.55
C HIS A 395 -10.63 -3.71 10.31
N ARG A 396 -10.31 -4.96 10.66
CA ARG A 396 -9.12 -5.30 11.44
C ARG A 396 -7.84 -4.99 10.65
N LEU A 397 -7.06 -4.02 11.13
CA LEU A 397 -5.81 -3.58 10.52
C LEU A 397 -4.60 -4.37 11.00
N THR A 398 -4.63 -4.93 12.22
CA THR A 398 -3.56 -5.83 12.71
C THR A 398 -3.41 -7.10 11.86
N ALA A 399 -4.50 -7.55 11.22
CA ALA A 399 -4.47 -8.61 10.23
C ALA A 399 -3.64 -8.23 8.99
N GLU A 400 -3.57 -6.95 8.64
CA GLU A 400 -2.74 -6.48 7.52
C GLU A 400 -1.25 -6.34 7.88
N LEU A 401 -0.93 -6.23 9.17
CA LEU A 401 0.46 -6.25 9.67
C LEU A 401 1.04 -7.67 9.73
N THR A 402 0.17 -8.67 9.95
CA THR A 402 0.53 -10.09 10.05
C THR A 402 0.48 -10.82 8.71
N ARG A 403 -0.23 -10.27 7.72
CA ARG A 403 -0.18 -10.75 6.33
C ARG A 403 1.23 -10.57 5.75
N PRO A 404 1.85 -11.64 5.20
CA PRO A 404 3.06 -11.52 4.38
C PRO A 404 2.82 -10.49 3.29
N THR A 405 3.69 -9.49 3.22
CA THR A 405 3.42 -8.31 2.43
C THR A 405 3.61 -8.56 0.94
N ALA A 406 2.53 -8.50 0.15
CA ALA A 406 2.63 -8.19 -1.27
C ALA A 406 2.72 -6.66 -1.44
N VAL A 407 3.92 -6.08 -1.29
CA VAL A 407 4.19 -4.72 -1.81
C VAL A 407 4.38 -4.88 -3.30
N ALA A 408 3.34 -4.59 -4.05
CA ALA A 408 3.48 -4.50 -5.48
C ALA A 408 4.22 -3.16 -5.77
N GLY A 409 5.48 -3.24 -6.17
CA GLY A 409 6.39 -2.11 -6.40
C GLY A 409 7.70 -2.30 -5.62
N HIS A 410 8.80 -2.54 -6.35
CA HIS A 410 10.07 -3.14 -5.92
C HIS A 410 10.04 -4.66 -5.78
N THR A 411 10.49 -5.30 -6.87
CA THR A 411 11.12 -6.61 -6.75
C THR A 411 12.59 -6.35 -6.52
N LEU A 412 13.00 -6.41 -5.25
CA LEU A 412 14.24 -7.03 -4.81
C LEU A 412 13.97 -7.51 -3.39
N ALA A 413 13.69 -8.81 -3.29
CA ALA A 413 13.58 -9.70 -2.14
C ALA A 413 13.07 -9.16 -0.78
N ARG A 414 11.80 -9.44 -0.48
CA ARG A 414 11.29 -9.55 0.91
C ARG A 414 11.05 -10.99 1.37
N HIS A 415 11.34 -11.98 0.53
CA HIS A 415 11.39 -13.36 0.99
C HIS A 415 12.82 -13.65 1.38
N GLY A 416 13.01 -14.00 2.65
CA GLY A 416 14.33 -14.29 3.20
C GLY A 416 14.93 -15.57 2.60
N ARG A 417 16.02 -16.02 3.20
CA ARG A 417 16.59 -17.32 2.92
C ARG A 417 15.84 -18.40 3.71
N VAL A 418 15.40 -19.46 3.05
CA VAL A 418 14.94 -20.68 3.73
C VAL A 418 16.13 -21.58 3.92
N THR A 419 16.52 -21.89 5.16
CA THR A 419 17.57 -22.87 5.44
C THR A 419 16.95 -24.24 5.69
N LEU A 420 17.47 -25.27 5.03
CA LEU A 420 17.05 -26.67 5.16
C LEU A 420 18.26 -27.55 5.53
N GLY A 421 19.02 -27.17 6.56
CA GLY A 421 20.26 -27.85 6.90
C GLY A 421 21.39 -27.51 5.93
N PRO A 422 21.95 -28.48 5.18
CA PRO A 422 23.00 -28.21 4.19
C PRO A 422 22.49 -27.46 2.95
N TYR A 423 21.17 -27.45 2.74
CA TYR A 423 20.55 -26.74 1.64
C TYR A 423 19.99 -25.39 2.08
N SER A 424 19.89 -24.47 1.15
CA SER A 424 19.20 -23.20 1.35
C SER A 424 18.58 -22.67 0.06
N ILE A 425 17.46 -21.97 0.21
CA ILE A 425 16.74 -21.34 -0.90
C ILE A 425 16.75 -19.84 -0.66
N ALA A 426 17.41 -19.09 -1.54
CA ALA A 426 17.19 -17.64 -1.66
C ALA A 426 15.92 -17.43 -2.47
N VAL A 427 14.88 -16.87 -1.85
CA VAL A 427 13.55 -16.76 -2.44
C VAL A 427 13.39 -15.38 -3.10
N ALA A 428 12.88 -15.36 -4.34
CA ALA A 428 12.62 -14.11 -5.08
C ALA A 428 13.86 -13.23 -5.26
N VAL A 429 14.96 -13.83 -5.74
CA VAL A 429 16.25 -13.16 -5.97
C VAL A 429 16.19 -12.16 -7.13
N SER A 430 15.37 -12.42 -8.15
CA SER A 430 15.08 -11.50 -9.25
C SER A 430 13.68 -11.73 -9.81
N LYS A 431 13.23 -10.81 -10.66
CA LYS A 431 11.96 -10.93 -11.39
C LYS A 431 12.11 -10.38 -12.79
N GLU A 432 11.63 -11.13 -13.76
CA GLU A 432 11.74 -10.78 -15.18
C GLU A 432 10.43 -11.00 -15.92
N GLN A 433 10.25 -10.27 -17.02
CA GLN A 433 9.23 -10.61 -18.01
C GLN A 433 9.82 -11.65 -18.95
N ILE A 434 9.08 -12.72 -19.19
CA ILE A 434 9.48 -13.82 -20.06
C ILE A 434 8.41 -14.05 -21.11
N ARG A 435 8.78 -14.69 -22.22
CA ARG A 435 7.85 -15.21 -23.22
C ARG A 435 8.12 -16.70 -23.38
N GLY A 436 7.10 -17.53 -23.52
CA GLY A 436 7.33 -18.97 -23.64
C GLY A 436 6.05 -19.75 -23.70
N ARG A 437 6.16 -21.07 -23.50
CA ARG A 437 5.00 -21.97 -23.49
C ARG A 437 4.46 -22.21 -22.09
N THR A 438 3.17 -21.94 -21.90
CA THR A 438 2.42 -22.24 -20.68
C THR A 438 2.36 -23.75 -20.39
N PRO A 439 1.97 -24.19 -19.18
CA PRO A 439 1.69 -25.60 -18.89
C PRO A 439 0.81 -26.31 -19.94
N ASN A 440 -0.18 -25.61 -20.51
CA ASN A 440 -1.05 -26.14 -21.54
C ASN A 440 -0.46 -26.08 -22.96
N GLY A 441 0.76 -25.57 -23.12
CA GLY A 441 1.52 -25.57 -24.37
C GLY A 441 1.28 -24.36 -25.27
N GLU A 442 0.47 -23.39 -24.82
CA GLU A 442 0.19 -22.13 -25.53
C GLU A 442 1.37 -21.17 -25.42
N ALA A 443 1.67 -20.41 -26.48
CA ALA A 443 2.65 -19.35 -26.40
C ALA A 443 2.05 -18.13 -25.70
N ASP A 444 2.69 -17.65 -24.64
CA ASP A 444 2.21 -16.53 -23.83
C ASP A 444 3.39 -15.70 -23.29
N GLU A 445 3.07 -14.51 -22.79
CA GLU A 445 3.96 -13.69 -21.99
C GLU A 445 3.66 -13.89 -20.50
N GLY A 446 4.70 -13.87 -19.67
CA GLY A 446 4.58 -14.15 -18.26
C GLY A 446 5.60 -13.41 -17.43
N THR A 447 5.37 -13.42 -16.13
CA THR A 447 6.28 -12.88 -15.13
C THR A 447 6.95 -14.05 -14.42
N ALA A 448 8.28 -14.14 -14.52
CA ALA A 448 9.09 -15.11 -13.78
C ALA A 448 9.67 -14.46 -12.52
N ILE A 449 9.52 -15.10 -11.37
CA ILE A 449 10.17 -14.74 -10.12
C ILE A 449 11.19 -15.83 -9.81
N PHE A 450 12.46 -15.46 -9.79
CA PHE A 450 13.56 -16.41 -9.66
C PHE A 450 13.91 -16.71 -8.21
N HIS A 451 14.35 -17.93 -7.98
CA HIS A 451 14.83 -18.46 -6.71
C HIS A 451 16.17 -19.15 -6.96
N LYS A 452 17.08 -19.08 -5.99
CA LYS A 452 18.36 -19.80 -6.02
C LYS A 452 18.34 -20.89 -4.96
N LEU A 453 18.60 -22.14 -5.34
CA LEU A 453 18.78 -23.26 -4.43
C LEU A 453 20.26 -23.64 -4.40
N GLU A 454 20.83 -23.71 -3.21
CA GLU A 454 22.25 -24.00 -2.95
C GLU A 454 22.40 -25.07 -1.86
N GLY A 455 23.35 -26.00 -1.98
CA GLY A 455 23.75 -26.94 -0.92
C GLY A 455 24.04 -28.36 -1.41
N ASP A 456 24.96 -29.09 -0.77
CA ASP A 456 25.40 -30.45 -1.15
C ASP A 456 25.61 -30.63 -2.66
N ASP A 457 26.61 -29.93 -3.21
CA ASP A 457 26.97 -29.92 -4.65
C ASP A 457 25.82 -29.56 -5.61
N LEU A 458 24.81 -28.87 -5.09
CA LEU A 458 23.67 -28.38 -5.85
C LEU A 458 23.67 -26.84 -5.84
N GLU A 459 23.64 -26.26 -7.03
CA GLU A 459 23.42 -24.85 -7.30
C GLU A 459 22.48 -24.73 -8.50
N LEU A 460 21.22 -24.39 -8.26
CA LEU A 460 20.20 -24.30 -9.31
C LEU A 460 19.44 -22.97 -9.22
N THR A 461 19.12 -22.38 -10.37
CA THR A 461 18.08 -21.35 -10.46
C THR A 461 16.78 -21.99 -10.93
N PHE A 462 15.67 -21.63 -10.28
CA PHE A 462 14.32 -22.02 -10.68
C PHE A 462 13.36 -20.84 -10.53
N ALA A 463 12.20 -20.90 -11.18
CA ALA A 463 11.29 -19.76 -11.24
C ALA A 463 9.84 -20.14 -10.90
N ASP A 464 9.15 -19.27 -10.16
CA ASP A 464 7.69 -19.17 -10.08
C ASP A 464 7.21 -18.27 -11.21
N VAL A 465 6.55 -18.86 -12.20
CA VAL A 465 6.10 -18.21 -13.42
C VAL A 465 4.59 -18.00 -13.36
N ARG A 466 4.17 -16.77 -13.59
CA ARG A 466 2.76 -16.36 -13.72
C ARG A 466 2.51 -15.88 -15.14
N TRP A 467 1.76 -16.65 -15.91
CA TRP A 467 1.40 -16.36 -17.30
C TRP A 467 0.23 -15.38 -17.39
N SER A 468 0.16 -14.63 -18.50
CA SER A 468 -0.89 -13.64 -18.71
C SER A 468 -2.28 -14.27 -18.85
N ASN A 469 -2.33 -15.52 -19.34
CA ASN A 469 -3.53 -16.35 -19.44
C ASN A 469 -4.05 -16.88 -18.08
N GLY A 470 -3.36 -16.56 -16.98
CA GLY A 470 -3.75 -16.93 -15.62
C GLY A 470 -3.16 -18.26 -15.12
N GLU A 471 -2.37 -18.96 -15.93
CA GLU A 471 -1.64 -20.14 -15.49
C GLU A 471 -0.45 -19.77 -14.59
N ARG A 472 -0.15 -20.62 -13.60
CA ARG A 472 1.01 -20.46 -12.70
C ARG A 472 1.75 -21.79 -12.55
N GLU A 473 3.08 -21.75 -12.56
CA GLU A 473 3.91 -22.94 -12.44
C GLU A 473 5.27 -22.64 -11.78
N LEU A 474 5.89 -23.66 -11.18
CA LEU A 474 7.30 -23.62 -10.84
C LEU A 474 8.09 -24.55 -11.75
N ARG A 475 9.23 -24.05 -12.25
CA ARG A 475 10.11 -24.78 -13.18
C ARG A 475 11.59 -24.50 -12.92
N GLY A 476 12.43 -25.50 -13.14
CA GLY A 476 13.88 -25.32 -13.17
C GLY A 476 14.29 -24.44 -14.34
N TRP A 477 15.31 -23.61 -14.15
CA TRP A 477 15.76 -22.61 -15.12
C TRP A 477 17.21 -22.79 -15.56
N ASP A 478 18.12 -22.88 -14.59
CA ASP A 478 19.55 -23.06 -14.83
C ASP A 478 20.11 -24.04 -13.81
N ARG A 479 21.01 -24.92 -14.25
CA ARG A 479 21.70 -25.86 -13.37
C ARG A 479 23.07 -25.39 -12.90
N HIS A 480 23.55 -24.27 -13.42
CA HIS A 480 24.88 -23.73 -13.14
C HIS A 480 25.96 -24.82 -13.23
N GLY A 481 26.81 -24.94 -12.20
CA GLY A 481 27.83 -25.98 -12.09
C GLY A 481 27.31 -27.36 -11.64
N SER A 482 26.02 -27.51 -11.33
CA SER A 482 25.46 -28.78 -10.87
C SER A 482 25.52 -29.85 -11.97
N GLY A 483 25.65 -31.11 -11.56
CA GLY A 483 25.83 -32.26 -12.46
C GLY A 483 24.74 -32.42 -13.53
N THR A 484 25.08 -33.12 -14.62
CA THR A 484 24.21 -33.27 -15.81
C THR A 484 22.88 -33.99 -15.52
N GLN A 485 22.80 -34.76 -14.43
CA GLN A 485 21.55 -35.36 -13.94
C GLN A 485 20.42 -34.34 -13.73
N TYR A 486 20.74 -33.07 -13.47
CA TYR A 486 19.75 -32.01 -13.25
C TYR A 486 19.19 -31.43 -14.56
N GLU A 487 19.78 -31.72 -15.72
CA GLU A 487 19.20 -31.31 -17.02
C GLU A 487 17.78 -31.88 -17.21
N GLY A 488 17.53 -33.07 -16.67
CA GLY A 488 16.22 -33.71 -16.68
C GLY A 488 15.12 -32.95 -15.94
N ILE A 489 15.46 -31.94 -15.13
CA ILE A 489 14.51 -31.11 -14.36
C ILE A 489 14.50 -29.63 -14.79
N ILE A 490 15.43 -29.18 -15.63
CA ILE A 490 15.43 -27.82 -16.19
C ILE A 490 14.37 -27.72 -17.30
N GLY A 491 13.44 -26.78 -17.17
CA GLY A 491 12.27 -26.63 -18.05
C GLY A 491 11.26 -27.80 -18.03
N ARG A 492 11.57 -28.87 -17.30
CA ARG A 492 10.81 -30.13 -17.19
C ARG A 492 10.30 -30.32 -15.76
N LEU A 493 9.48 -31.35 -15.55
CA LEU A 493 8.93 -31.76 -14.24
C LEU A 493 8.32 -30.61 -13.43
N ARG A 494 7.54 -29.77 -14.11
CA ARG A 494 6.96 -28.55 -13.56
C ARG A 494 6.02 -28.84 -12.38
N LEU A 495 5.92 -27.90 -11.45
CA LEU A 495 4.92 -27.91 -10.39
C LEU A 495 3.81 -26.94 -10.77
N GLY A 496 2.69 -27.46 -11.26
CA GLY A 496 1.51 -26.64 -11.59
C GLY A 496 0.86 -26.08 -10.34
N VAL A 497 0.52 -24.80 -10.37
CA VAL A 497 -0.17 -24.08 -9.30
C VAL A 497 -1.53 -23.63 -9.82
N HIS A 498 -2.59 -23.96 -9.08
CA HIS A 498 -3.97 -23.73 -9.49
C HIS A 498 -4.76 -23.07 -8.36
N SER A 499 -5.83 -22.34 -8.70
CA SER A 499 -6.72 -21.78 -7.67
C SER A 499 -7.37 -22.88 -6.83
N ALA A 500 -7.30 -22.74 -5.50
CA ALA A 500 -8.00 -23.61 -4.58
C ALA A 500 -9.48 -23.20 -4.50
N GLN A 501 -10.35 -23.81 -5.29
CA GLN A 501 -11.78 -23.41 -5.36
C GLN A 501 -12.48 -23.33 -4.00
N ARG A 502 -12.12 -24.22 -3.06
CA ARG A 502 -12.64 -24.24 -1.68
C ARG A 502 -12.16 -23.06 -0.83
N PHE A 503 -10.95 -22.57 -1.09
CA PHE A 503 -10.26 -21.57 -0.27
C PHE A 503 -10.00 -20.30 -1.09
N ARG A 504 -10.93 -19.33 -1.00
CA ARG A 504 -10.84 -18.10 -1.79
C ARG A 504 -9.55 -17.33 -1.47
N GLY A 505 -8.81 -16.97 -2.52
CA GLY A 505 -7.53 -16.27 -2.38
C GLY A 505 -6.34 -17.19 -2.10
N MET A 506 -6.54 -18.50 -2.09
CA MET A 506 -5.48 -19.49 -1.95
C MET A 506 -5.22 -20.22 -3.27
N SER A 507 -3.97 -20.62 -3.43
CA SER A 507 -3.45 -21.46 -4.49
C SER A 507 -3.21 -22.89 -3.97
N MET A 508 -3.11 -23.84 -4.89
CA MET A 508 -2.93 -25.26 -4.63
C MET A 508 -1.91 -25.84 -5.60
N ALA A 509 -1.02 -26.70 -5.09
CA ALA A 509 -0.13 -27.50 -5.92
C ALA A 509 -0.23 -28.98 -5.56
N GLU A 510 -0.18 -29.86 -6.57
CA GLU A 510 -0.11 -31.31 -6.35
C GLU A 510 1.31 -31.71 -5.93
N VAL A 511 1.43 -32.32 -4.76
CA VAL A 511 2.70 -32.81 -4.25
C VAL A 511 2.98 -34.17 -4.89
N ARG A 512 3.95 -34.20 -5.79
CA ARG A 512 4.43 -35.38 -6.51
C ARG A 512 5.93 -35.48 -6.29
N LEU A 513 6.47 -36.68 -6.23
CA LEU A 513 7.88 -36.92 -5.93
C LEU A 513 8.62 -37.32 -7.22
N VAL A 514 9.77 -36.71 -7.48
CA VAL A 514 10.66 -37.14 -8.56
C VAL A 514 11.27 -38.50 -8.25
N LYS A 515 11.41 -39.35 -9.27
CA LYS A 515 12.24 -40.57 -9.22
C LYS A 515 13.29 -40.50 -10.33
N PRO A 516 14.55 -40.92 -10.05
CA PRO A 516 15.55 -41.11 -11.10
C PRO A 516 15.01 -42.02 -12.20
N GLY A 517 15.42 -41.79 -13.44
CA GLY A 517 15.15 -42.75 -14.51
C GLY A 517 16.07 -43.96 -14.40
N GLU A 518 15.67 -45.09 -14.97
CA GLU A 518 16.52 -46.27 -15.12
C GLU A 518 17.37 -46.15 -16.39
N GLY A 519 18.69 -46.30 -16.27
CA GLY A 519 19.62 -46.15 -17.40
C GLY A 519 19.63 -44.73 -17.96
N ASP A 520 19.42 -44.59 -19.28
CA ASP A 520 19.39 -43.29 -19.99
C ASP A 520 18.02 -42.58 -19.91
N GLN A 521 17.06 -43.11 -19.14
CA GLN A 521 15.74 -42.49 -19.04
C GLN A 521 15.79 -41.19 -18.24
N ALA A 522 15.09 -40.17 -18.72
CA ALA A 522 14.92 -38.92 -17.98
C ALA A 522 14.08 -39.13 -16.70
N PRO A 523 14.35 -38.38 -15.61
CA PRO A 523 13.59 -38.47 -14.38
C PRO A 523 12.10 -38.13 -14.59
N GLN A 524 11.23 -38.71 -13.76
CA GLN A 524 9.78 -38.54 -13.84
C GLN A 524 9.18 -38.29 -12.45
N VAL A 525 7.95 -37.73 -12.41
CA VAL A 525 7.24 -37.42 -11.16
C VAL A 525 6.09 -38.38 -10.91
N PHE A 526 6.05 -38.97 -9.72
CA PHE A 526 5.05 -39.96 -9.34
C PHE A 526 4.19 -39.46 -8.19
N LYS A 527 3.02 -40.08 -8.01
CA LYS A 527 2.21 -39.89 -6.81
C LYS A 527 3.00 -40.35 -5.59
N THR A 528 2.87 -39.62 -4.49
CA THR A 528 3.59 -39.91 -3.25
C THR A 528 2.67 -39.83 -2.03
N SER A 529 3.23 -40.12 -0.85
CA SER A 529 2.57 -40.04 0.46
C SER A 529 3.46 -39.30 1.46
N GLU A 530 2.89 -38.81 2.56
CA GLU A 530 3.68 -38.17 3.64
C GLU A 530 4.75 -39.11 4.21
N MET A 531 4.47 -40.42 4.27
CA MET A 531 5.42 -41.43 4.73
C MET A 531 6.63 -41.57 3.79
N GLU A 532 6.39 -41.67 2.48
CA GLU A 532 7.46 -41.76 1.48
C GLU A 532 8.30 -40.48 1.44
N LEU A 533 7.66 -39.31 1.50
CA LEU A 533 8.36 -38.02 1.58
C LEU A 533 9.22 -37.90 2.85
N SER A 534 8.68 -38.29 4.00
CA SER A 534 9.43 -38.22 5.27
C SER A 534 10.60 -39.19 5.29
N ALA A 535 10.45 -40.38 4.67
CA ALA A 535 11.52 -41.36 4.56
C ALA A 535 12.69 -40.85 3.70
N ILE A 536 12.40 -40.11 2.63
CA ILE A 536 13.44 -39.53 1.75
C ILE A 536 14.05 -38.28 2.36
N LEU A 537 13.22 -37.35 2.85
CA LEU A 537 13.70 -36.04 3.33
C LEU A 537 14.29 -36.08 4.73
N GLY A 538 13.99 -37.11 5.52
CA GLY A 538 14.40 -37.19 6.93
C GLY A 538 13.61 -36.25 7.86
N PHE A 539 12.59 -35.55 7.36
CA PHE A 539 11.69 -34.71 8.16
C PHE A 539 10.27 -34.71 7.60
N ASN A 540 9.30 -34.34 8.44
CA ASN A 540 7.90 -34.24 8.04
C ASN A 540 7.64 -32.92 7.30
N LEU A 541 7.57 -32.96 5.97
CA LEU A 541 7.29 -31.79 5.13
C LEU A 541 5.94 -31.14 5.47
N ALA A 542 4.94 -31.95 5.82
CA ALA A 542 3.60 -31.47 6.11
C ALA A 542 3.57 -30.53 7.33
N ALA A 543 4.08 -31.03 8.46
CA ALA A 543 4.19 -30.26 9.70
C ALA A 543 5.11 -29.05 9.54
N SER A 544 6.12 -29.15 8.68
CA SER A 544 7.06 -28.06 8.43
C SER A 544 6.41 -26.88 7.70
N LEU A 545 5.62 -27.13 6.67
CA LEU A 545 4.97 -26.07 5.88
C LEU A 545 3.86 -25.35 6.66
N ASP A 546 3.17 -26.07 7.56
CA ASP A 546 2.22 -25.47 8.49
C ASP A 546 2.93 -24.47 9.43
N GLY A 547 4.03 -24.88 10.06
CA GLY A 547 4.80 -24.00 10.95
C GLY A 547 5.58 -22.88 10.25
N LEU A 548 5.95 -23.06 8.98
CA LEU A 548 6.76 -22.10 8.22
C LEU A 548 5.92 -20.98 7.56
N THR A 549 4.74 -21.36 7.07
CA THR A 549 3.94 -20.56 6.11
C THR A 549 2.43 -20.68 6.34
N GLU A 550 1.98 -21.40 7.37
CA GLU A 550 0.56 -21.73 7.62
C GLU A 550 -0.10 -22.45 6.43
N ALA A 551 0.69 -23.17 5.63
CA ALA A 551 0.20 -23.88 4.46
C ALA A 551 -0.45 -25.20 4.88
N LEU A 552 -1.62 -25.47 4.31
CA LEU A 552 -2.38 -26.69 4.58
C LEU A 552 -1.99 -27.76 3.59
N ILE A 553 -1.56 -28.92 4.08
CA ILE A 553 -1.20 -30.06 3.24
C ILE A 553 -1.98 -31.29 3.65
N GLY A 554 -2.33 -32.10 2.66
CA GLY A 554 -3.11 -33.31 2.89
C GLY A 554 -3.65 -33.88 1.60
N GLN A 555 -4.34 -35.01 1.71
CA GLN A 555 -4.99 -35.62 0.55
C GLN A 555 -6.11 -34.72 0.04
N ARG A 556 -6.19 -34.53 -1.30
CA ARG A 556 -7.19 -33.67 -1.96
C ARG A 556 -8.62 -33.92 -1.49
N GLY A 557 -9.02 -35.17 -1.24
CA GLY A 557 -10.36 -35.51 -0.77
C GLY A 557 -10.68 -34.89 0.59
N ASN A 558 -9.72 -34.90 1.52
CA ASN A 558 -9.90 -34.31 2.85
C ASN A 558 -9.67 -32.79 2.81
N LEU A 559 -8.59 -32.37 2.16
CA LEU A 559 -8.15 -30.97 2.11
C LEU A 559 -9.10 -30.09 1.30
N LEU A 560 -9.58 -30.57 0.15
CA LEU A 560 -10.39 -29.79 -0.80
C LEU A 560 -11.85 -30.24 -0.88
N GLN A 561 -12.23 -31.32 -0.17
CA GLN A 561 -13.55 -31.96 -0.27
C GLN A 561 -13.87 -32.45 -1.68
N GLU A 562 -12.83 -32.83 -2.43
CA GLU A 562 -12.99 -33.33 -3.80
C GLU A 562 -13.33 -34.82 -3.83
N THR A 563 -14.33 -35.15 -4.63
CA THR A 563 -14.65 -36.53 -4.99
C THR A 563 -14.08 -36.83 -6.38
N GLY A 564 -13.31 -37.91 -6.53
CA GLY A 564 -12.78 -38.32 -7.84
C GLY A 564 -11.52 -39.18 -7.75
N ALA A 565 -10.96 -39.53 -8.91
CA ALA A 565 -9.77 -40.39 -9.00
C ALA A 565 -8.53 -39.80 -8.30
N ARG A 566 -8.45 -38.46 -8.20
CA ARG A 566 -7.34 -37.73 -7.56
C ARG A 566 -7.53 -37.50 -6.05
N LYS A 567 -8.62 -37.96 -5.44
CA LYS A 567 -8.93 -37.68 -4.01
C LYS A 567 -7.80 -38.10 -3.04
N ASN A 568 -7.05 -39.15 -3.38
CA ASN A 568 -5.94 -39.65 -2.56
C ASN A 568 -4.58 -39.05 -2.94
N GLN A 569 -4.52 -38.06 -3.84
CA GLN A 569 -3.30 -37.35 -4.20
C GLN A 569 -2.97 -36.34 -3.09
N LEU A 570 -1.71 -36.29 -2.68
CA LEU A 570 -1.25 -35.27 -1.74
C LEU A 570 -1.20 -33.91 -2.45
N ALA A 571 -1.74 -32.88 -1.79
CA ALA A 571 -1.74 -31.50 -2.27
C ALA A 571 -1.42 -30.55 -1.12
N VAL A 572 -0.86 -29.41 -1.48
CA VAL A 572 -0.62 -28.29 -0.57
C VAL A 572 -1.47 -27.11 -1.01
N VAL A 573 -2.06 -26.40 -0.06
CA VAL A 573 -2.86 -25.19 -0.23
C VAL A 573 -2.19 -24.06 0.55
N PHE A 574 -1.97 -22.94 -0.11
CA PHE A 574 -1.18 -21.81 0.42
C PHE A 574 -1.75 -20.48 -0.11
N ASP A 575 -1.42 -19.35 0.52
CA ASP A 575 -1.86 -18.03 0.04
C ASP A 575 -1.39 -17.78 -1.40
N ASP A 576 -2.21 -17.17 -2.25
CA ASP A 576 -1.86 -16.96 -3.66
C ASP A 576 -0.59 -16.11 -3.86
N ASN A 577 -0.24 -15.27 -2.88
CA ASN A 577 0.97 -14.46 -2.90
C ASN A 577 2.18 -15.14 -2.22
N ASP A 578 2.01 -16.34 -1.67
CA ASP A 578 3.11 -17.08 -1.06
C ASP A 578 4.08 -17.60 -2.14
N LEU A 579 5.35 -17.19 -2.00
CA LEU A 579 6.48 -17.59 -2.84
C LEU A 579 7.41 -18.59 -2.12
N VAL A 580 7.23 -18.80 -0.82
CA VAL A 580 8.05 -19.68 0.01
C VAL A 580 7.53 -21.11 -0.07
N THR A 581 6.24 -21.34 0.21
CA THR A 581 5.64 -22.69 0.15
C THR A 581 5.90 -23.39 -1.19
N PRO A 582 5.53 -22.79 -2.35
CA PRO A 582 5.74 -23.47 -3.61
C PRO A 582 7.23 -23.71 -3.90
N ALA A 583 8.11 -22.78 -3.53
CA ALA A 583 9.55 -22.92 -3.72
C ALA A 583 10.15 -24.07 -2.89
N VAL A 584 9.76 -24.18 -1.60
CA VAL A 584 10.16 -25.30 -0.73
C VAL A 584 9.63 -26.61 -1.26
N VAL A 585 8.37 -26.67 -1.71
CA VAL A 585 7.76 -27.87 -2.27
C VAL A 585 8.47 -28.30 -3.56
N TRP A 586 8.77 -27.37 -4.46
CA TRP A 586 9.51 -27.68 -5.69
C TRP A 586 10.92 -28.19 -5.35
N ALA A 587 11.68 -27.48 -4.51
CA ALA A 587 13.03 -27.85 -4.14
C ALA A 587 13.10 -29.24 -3.47
N THR A 588 12.24 -29.49 -2.49
CA THR A 588 12.23 -30.75 -1.73
C THR A 588 11.71 -31.94 -2.53
N THR A 589 10.77 -31.73 -3.46
CA THR A 589 10.18 -32.84 -4.24
C THR A 589 10.77 -33.01 -5.65
N ARG A 590 11.68 -32.11 -6.05
CA ARG A 590 12.47 -32.18 -7.28
C ARG A 590 13.94 -32.26 -6.92
N ALA A 591 14.64 -31.13 -6.95
CA ALA A 591 16.09 -31.04 -6.88
C ALA A 591 16.72 -31.84 -5.72
N ILE A 592 16.27 -31.61 -4.49
CA ILE A 592 16.82 -32.28 -3.30
C ILE A 592 16.45 -33.76 -3.30
N ALA A 593 15.20 -34.12 -3.57
CA ALA A 593 14.79 -35.53 -3.65
C ALA A 593 15.53 -36.31 -4.75
N LEU A 594 15.86 -35.66 -5.87
CA LEU A 594 16.65 -36.29 -6.93
C LEU A 594 18.09 -36.54 -6.46
N ARG A 595 18.71 -35.56 -5.78
CA ARG A 595 20.05 -35.71 -5.19
C ARG A 595 20.13 -36.91 -4.24
N LEU A 596 19.21 -36.95 -3.27
CA LEU A 596 19.16 -38.00 -2.24
C LEU A 596 18.91 -39.40 -2.80
N GLN A 597 18.21 -39.51 -3.93
CA GLN A 597 17.94 -40.79 -4.57
C GLN A 597 19.06 -41.25 -5.50
N LEU A 598 19.88 -40.33 -6.02
CA LEU A 598 21.03 -40.64 -6.87
C LEU A 598 22.30 -40.95 -6.06
N ASP A 599 22.41 -40.39 -4.86
CA ASP A 599 23.57 -40.56 -3.99
C ASP A 599 23.16 -40.80 -2.55
N SER A 600 23.38 -42.03 -2.07
CA SER A 600 23.09 -42.42 -0.69
C SER A 600 23.98 -41.74 0.35
N ALA A 601 25.08 -41.09 -0.07
CA ALA A 601 25.95 -40.32 0.81
C ALA A 601 25.57 -38.83 0.89
N ALA A 602 24.58 -38.38 0.11
CA ALA A 602 24.11 -37.00 0.13
C ALA A 602 23.58 -36.59 1.51
N GLU A 603 23.90 -35.37 1.95
CA GLU A 603 23.45 -34.90 3.25
C GLU A 603 21.93 -34.67 3.27
N LEU A 604 21.26 -35.16 4.32
CA LEU A 604 19.82 -35.01 4.48
C LEU A 604 19.43 -33.55 4.78
N PRO A 605 18.36 -33.03 4.16
CA PRO A 605 17.82 -31.73 4.52
C PRO A 605 17.27 -31.75 5.95
N ARG A 606 17.16 -30.56 6.55
CA ARG A 606 16.51 -30.36 7.86
C ARG A 606 15.20 -29.60 7.69
N THR A 607 14.39 -29.61 8.76
CA THR A 607 13.17 -28.80 8.86
C THR A 607 13.44 -27.36 8.40
N PRO A 608 12.70 -26.84 7.39
CA PRO A 608 12.93 -25.52 6.86
C PRO A 608 12.70 -24.43 7.90
N ALA A 609 13.55 -23.40 7.88
CA ALA A 609 13.41 -22.21 8.71
C ALA A 609 13.64 -20.94 7.86
N ILE A 610 12.80 -19.92 8.02
CA ILE A 610 12.94 -18.64 7.32
C ILE A 610 13.88 -17.72 8.11
N ALA A 611 14.97 -17.32 7.50
CA ALA A 611 15.82 -16.22 7.94
C ALA A 611 15.54 -14.98 7.09
N ARG A 612 15.04 -13.89 7.69
CA ARG A 612 14.78 -12.61 6.99
C ARG A 612 16.08 -11.84 6.70
N ARG A 613 16.96 -12.43 5.88
CA ARG A 613 18.16 -11.78 5.35
C ARG A 613 17.97 -11.53 3.84
N PRO A 614 18.37 -10.36 3.32
CA PRO A 614 18.34 -10.10 1.89
C PRO A 614 19.29 -11.08 1.15
N PRO A 615 19.01 -11.40 -0.13
CA PRO A 615 19.92 -12.17 -0.97
C PRO A 615 21.26 -11.44 -1.12
N LYS A 616 22.35 -12.20 -1.28
CA LYS A 616 23.66 -11.64 -1.64
C LYS A 616 23.64 -11.16 -3.10
N VAL A 617 24.52 -10.22 -3.43
CA VAL A 617 24.68 -9.71 -4.80
C VAL A 617 25.00 -10.85 -5.78
N GLU A 618 25.81 -11.81 -5.36
CA GLU A 618 26.19 -13.02 -6.10
C GLU A 618 25.03 -14.01 -6.35
N GLU A 619 23.87 -13.79 -5.72
CA GLU A 619 22.67 -14.62 -5.88
C GLU A 619 21.67 -14.02 -6.87
N ILE A 620 21.92 -12.79 -7.33
CA ILE A 620 21.14 -12.11 -8.36
C ILE A 620 21.67 -12.59 -9.72
N PRO A 621 20.83 -13.16 -10.59
CA PRO A 621 21.32 -13.66 -11.85
C PRO A 621 21.89 -12.55 -12.75
N ASP A 622 23.05 -12.80 -13.36
CA ASP A 622 23.69 -11.90 -14.31
C ASP A 622 23.02 -11.99 -15.69
N GLY A 623 22.06 -11.12 -15.97
CA GLY A 623 21.62 -10.84 -17.33
C GLY A 623 20.18 -11.23 -17.69
N HIS A 624 19.66 -10.56 -18.71
CA HIS A 624 18.33 -10.75 -19.26
C HIS A 624 18.16 -12.16 -19.84
N TYR A 625 17.26 -12.96 -19.27
CA TYR A 625 16.93 -14.26 -19.84
C TYR A 625 15.99 -14.07 -21.05
N SER A 626 16.56 -14.07 -22.26
CA SER A 626 15.79 -14.23 -23.48
C SER A 626 15.32 -15.68 -23.56
N ALA A 627 14.04 -15.90 -23.30
CA ALA A 627 13.40 -17.19 -23.46
C ALA A 627 13.21 -17.53 -24.95
N PHE A 628 14.31 -17.88 -25.62
CA PHE A 628 14.33 -18.66 -26.85
C PHE A 628 15.54 -19.58 -26.79
N ASP A 629 15.31 -20.78 -26.25
CA ASP A 629 15.87 -22.08 -26.69
C ASP A 629 15.57 -23.14 -25.62
N VAL A 630 14.30 -23.62 -25.59
CA VAL A 630 13.91 -24.98 -25.14
C VAL A 630 12.71 -25.44 -25.96
#